data_AF-A0A920KDK2-F1
#
_entry.id   AF-A0A920KDK2-F1
#
_cell.length_a   1.000
_cell.length_b   1.000
_cell.length_c   1.000
_cell.angle_alpha   90.00
_cell.angle_beta   90.00
_cell.angle_gamma   90.00
#
_symmetry.space_group_name_H-M   'P 1'
#
loop_
_entity.id
_entity.type
_entity.pdbx_description
1 polymer ?
#
loop_
_entity_poly.entity_id
_entity_poly.type
_entity_poly.pdbx_seq_one_letter_code
_entity_poly.pdbx_strand_id
1 'polypeptide(L)'
;MSLALIGEGFVSYNNKLISAEQIHIDLKIDPILLETKEGLALLNGTQFMSAYAVHAALDVSRLFDHSTKISALSLDAYNCQLSPFNPELHALRPYHGQQYISAEILKLLSESDIVKVKDKDVQDPYSFRCIPQVHGASYDVFIDFKQKVEIEINSVTDNPVIIDDKNQIISGGNFHGQPLAYIMDFLTIAIAELGSISERRVYKLISGTRGLPAFLVQNPGLNSGLMIPQYTAASIVSKNKILCQPASVDSIESSNGQEDHVSMGSISAVKLKEVIENVQRILSIELLVASQAFGFRSTRKTSLH
;
A
#
# COMPACT_ATOMS: atom_id res chain seq x y z
N MET A 1 14.37 -9.99 18.90
CA MET A 1 15.58 -10.27 18.09
C MET A 1 16.75 -10.61 19.00
N SER A 2 17.18 -9.67 19.86
CA SER A 2 18.44 -9.76 20.60
C SER A 2 18.57 -10.96 21.55
N LEU A 3 17.47 -11.45 22.12
CA LEU A 3 17.47 -12.66 22.95
C LEU A 3 18.07 -13.87 22.21
N ALA A 4 17.75 -14.02 20.92
CA ALA A 4 18.24 -15.16 20.14
C ALA A 4 19.76 -15.16 19.97
N LEU A 5 20.42 -13.99 20.03
CA LEU A 5 21.87 -13.88 19.91
C LEU A 5 22.61 -14.41 21.15
N ILE A 6 21.94 -14.37 22.30
CA ILE A 6 22.49 -14.80 23.60
C ILE A 6 21.98 -16.20 23.99
N GLY A 7 21.41 -16.96 23.05
CA GLY A 7 20.88 -18.31 23.30
C GLY A 7 19.47 -18.36 23.88
N GLU A 8 18.79 -17.22 24.01
CA GLU A 8 17.49 -17.12 24.68
C GLU A 8 16.31 -16.95 23.70
N GLY A 9 15.12 -17.36 24.13
CA GLY A 9 13.89 -17.22 23.34
C GLY A 9 13.78 -18.19 22.17
N PHE A 10 13.12 -17.77 21.09
CA PHE A 10 12.77 -18.63 19.96
C PHE A 10 13.11 -17.98 18.62
N VAL A 11 13.45 -18.81 17.65
CA VAL A 11 13.69 -18.43 16.26
C VAL A 11 12.89 -19.31 15.31
N SER A 12 12.60 -18.78 14.12
CA SER A 12 12.04 -19.57 13.03
C SER A 12 13.19 -20.14 12.20
N TYR A 13 13.30 -21.47 12.14
CA TYR A 13 14.29 -22.17 11.33
C TYR A 13 13.61 -23.30 10.56
N ASN A 14 13.78 -23.34 9.23
CA ASN A 14 13.07 -24.26 8.34
C ASN A 14 11.55 -24.29 8.58
N ASN A 15 10.94 -23.10 8.73
CA ASN A 15 9.51 -22.90 9.03
C ASN A 15 9.01 -23.56 10.33
N LYS A 16 9.91 -23.85 11.27
CA LYS A 16 9.57 -24.33 12.61
C LYS A 16 10.05 -23.35 13.66
N LEU A 17 9.24 -23.17 14.70
CA LEU A 17 9.64 -22.42 15.87
C LEU A 17 10.49 -23.33 16.75
N ILE A 18 11.75 -22.93 16.98
CA ILE A 18 12.74 -23.71 17.73
C ILE A 18 13.36 -22.77 18.79
N SER A 19 13.77 -23.29 19.94
CA SER A 19 14.50 -22.49 20.92
C SER A 19 15.84 -22.02 20.36
N ALA A 20 16.27 -20.81 20.71
CA ALA A 20 17.56 -20.29 20.29
C ALA A 20 18.71 -21.18 20.77
N GLU A 21 18.67 -21.65 22.03
CA GLU A 21 19.62 -22.62 22.59
C GLU A 21 19.85 -23.83 21.68
N GLN A 22 18.76 -24.47 21.22
CA GLN A 22 18.88 -25.65 20.34
C GLN A 22 19.53 -25.28 19.01
N ILE A 23 19.21 -24.11 18.46
CA ILE A 23 19.82 -23.63 17.21
C ILE A 23 21.31 -23.34 17.37
N HIS A 24 21.73 -22.78 18.50
CA HIS A 24 23.15 -22.60 18.81
C HIS A 24 23.90 -23.94 18.85
N ILE A 25 23.32 -24.96 19.47
CA ILE A 25 23.89 -26.33 19.50
C ILE A 25 23.93 -26.94 18.08
N ASP A 26 22.81 -26.91 17.35
CA ASP A 26 22.66 -27.54 16.04
C ASP A 26 23.62 -26.93 15.01
N LEU A 27 23.77 -25.59 15.03
CA LEU A 27 24.62 -24.85 14.11
C LEU A 27 26.06 -24.70 14.61
N LYS A 28 26.37 -25.13 15.84
CA LYS A 28 27.67 -24.95 16.50
C LYS A 28 28.13 -23.48 16.52
N ILE A 29 27.20 -22.60 16.89
CA ILE A 29 27.45 -21.18 17.06
C ILE A 29 27.40 -20.90 18.56
N ASP A 30 28.45 -20.29 19.12
CA ASP A 30 28.44 -19.91 20.53
C ASP A 30 27.52 -18.70 20.75
N PRO A 31 26.73 -18.67 21.84
CA PRO A 31 25.99 -17.47 22.25
C PRO A 31 26.90 -16.27 22.44
N ILE A 32 26.44 -15.08 22.02
CA ILE A 32 27.18 -13.83 22.20
C ILE A 32 27.13 -13.42 23.68
N LEU A 33 28.29 -13.11 24.24
CA LEU A 33 28.40 -12.47 25.55
C LEU A 33 28.41 -10.96 25.34
N LEU A 34 27.32 -10.28 25.72
CA LEU A 34 27.18 -8.85 25.53
C LEU A 34 28.08 -8.06 26.48
N GLU A 35 28.82 -7.12 25.92
CA GLU A 35 29.62 -6.16 26.68
C GLU A 35 28.85 -4.84 26.93
N THR A 36 29.58 -3.84 27.45
CA THR A 36 29.02 -2.52 27.77
C THR A 36 28.43 -1.88 26.50
N LYS A 37 27.24 -1.26 26.64
CA LYS A 37 26.46 -0.60 25.56
C LYS A 37 25.84 -1.54 24.52
N GLU A 38 26.37 -2.74 24.30
CA GLU A 38 25.90 -3.61 23.21
C GLU A 38 24.42 -3.99 23.32
N GLY A 39 23.93 -4.24 24.53
CA GLY A 39 22.50 -4.50 24.77
C GLY A 39 21.60 -3.33 24.36
N LEU A 40 22.00 -2.10 24.67
CA LEU A 40 21.24 -0.91 24.25
C LEU A 40 21.35 -0.69 22.74
N ALA A 41 22.54 -0.85 22.17
CA ALA A 41 22.79 -0.70 20.74
C ALA A 41 21.95 -1.69 19.89
N LEU A 42 21.68 -2.89 20.42
CA LEU A 42 20.83 -3.89 19.76
C LEU A 42 19.33 -3.59 19.84
N LEU A 43 18.90 -2.74 20.78
CA LEU A 43 17.48 -2.45 21.06
C LEU A 43 17.06 -1.06 20.57
N ASN A 44 17.97 -0.10 20.61
CA ASN A 44 17.67 1.30 20.37
C ASN A 44 17.72 1.64 18.88
N GLY A 45 16.64 2.27 18.40
CA GLY A 45 16.51 2.69 17.02
C GLY A 45 15.14 2.42 16.42
N THR A 46 15.02 2.64 15.11
CA THR A 46 13.75 2.61 14.38
C THR A 46 13.57 1.34 13.54
N GLN A 47 14.43 0.33 13.72
CA GLN A 47 14.57 -0.81 12.81
C GLN A 47 13.25 -1.59 12.61
N PHE A 48 12.41 -1.71 13.65
CA PHE A 48 11.10 -2.37 13.52
C PHE A 48 10.19 -1.64 12.52
N MET A 49 9.98 -0.34 12.73
CA MET A 49 9.12 0.45 11.84
C MET A 49 9.75 0.64 10.46
N SER A 50 11.08 0.76 10.37
CA SER A 50 11.82 0.83 9.12
C SER A 50 11.68 -0.46 8.30
N ALA A 51 11.74 -1.63 8.93
CA ALA A 51 11.53 -2.91 8.24
C ALA A 51 10.12 -3.01 7.65
N TYR A 52 9.09 -2.61 8.40
CA TYR A 52 7.73 -2.51 7.89
C TYR A 52 7.62 -1.51 6.74
N ALA A 53 8.28 -0.36 6.84
CA ALA A 53 8.23 0.67 5.82
C ALA A 53 8.89 0.22 4.51
N VAL A 54 10.03 -0.49 4.57
CA VAL A 54 10.66 -1.12 3.40
C VAL A 54 9.74 -2.16 2.78
N HIS A 55 9.14 -3.03 3.61
CA HIS A 55 8.20 -4.03 3.11
C HIS A 55 6.99 -3.38 2.42
N ALA A 56 6.41 -2.35 3.04
CA ALA A 56 5.34 -1.55 2.48
C ALA A 56 5.76 -0.89 1.16
N ALA A 57 6.99 -0.39 1.04
CA ALA A 57 7.47 0.21 -0.19
C ALA A 57 7.47 -0.79 -1.38
N LEU A 58 7.89 -2.02 -1.13
CA LEU A 58 7.90 -3.09 -2.12
C LEU A 58 6.47 -3.49 -2.52
N ASP A 59 5.57 -3.64 -1.54
CA ASP A 59 4.18 -4.00 -1.79
C ASP A 59 3.42 -2.90 -2.53
N VAL A 60 3.59 -1.64 -2.13
CA VAL A 60 2.93 -0.50 -2.76
C VAL A 60 3.42 -0.29 -4.19
N SER A 61 4.71 -0.54 -4.47
CA SER A 61 5.22 -0.51 -5.85
C SER A 61 4.47 -1.49 -6.74
N ARG A 62 4.24 -2.72 -6.27
CA ARG A 62 3.44 -3.73 -6.99
C ARG A 62 1.95 -3.34 -7.05
N LEU A 63 1.45 -2.73 -5.98
CA LEU A 63 0.06 -2.29 -5.87
C LEU A 63 -0.28 -1.23 -6.93
N PHE A 64 0.62 -0.30 -7.24
CA PHE A 64 0.40 0.68 -8.31
C PHE A 64 0.35 0.05 -9.69
N ASP A 65 1.23 -0.92 -9.98
CA ASP A 65 1.17 -1.68 -11.24
C ASP A 65 -0.17 -2.41 -11.37
N HIS A 66 -0.55 -3.20 -10.36
CA HIS A 66 -1.81 -3.94 -10.35
C HIS A 66 -3.03 -3.01 -10.43
N SER A 67 -3.09 -1.95 -9.62
CA SER A 67 -4.24 -1.04 -9.60
C SER A 67 -4.41 -0.32 -10.94
N THR A 68 -3.32 -0.01 -11.64
CA THR A 68 -3.35 0.63 -12.96
C THR A 68 -3.91 -0.34 -14.02
N LYS A 69 -3.40 -1.58 -14.06
CA LYS A 69 -3.89 -2.64 -14.98
C LYS A 69 -5.35 -2.99 -14.72
N ILE A 70 -5.73 -3.16 -13.46
CA ILE A 70 -7.11 -3.45 -13.08
C ILE A 70 -8.04 -2.29 -13.45
N SER A 71 -7.60 -1.05 -13.23
CA SER A 71 -8.38 0.13 -13.64
C SER A 71 -8.54 0.23 -15.15
N ALA A 72 -7.50 -0.12 -15.94
CA ALA A 72 -7.58 -0.20 -17.39
C ALA A 72 -8.61 -1.25 -17.83
N LEU A 73 -8.58 -2.46 -17.27
CA LEU A 73 -9.58 -3.49 -17.55
C LEU A 73 -11.00 -3.03 -17.18
N SER A 74 -11.16 -2.36 -16.03
CA SER A 74 -12.45 -1.81 -15.61
C SER A 74 -12.96 -0.71 -16.55
N LEU A 75 -12.09 0.19 -17.01
CA LEU A 75 -12.42 1.20 -18.04
C LEU A 75 -12.89 0.52 -19.32
N ASP A 76 -12.19 -0.53 -19.72
CA ASP A 76 -12.52 -1.32 -20.90
C ASP A 76 -13.90 -1.96 -20.77
N ALA A 77 -14.10 -2.75 -19.72
CA ALA A 77 -15.35 -3.45 -19.44
C ALA A 77 -16.55 -2.51 -19.30
N TYR A 78 -16.36 -1.34 -18.67
CA TYR A 78 -17.42 -0.34 -18.49
C TYR A 78 -17.62 0.59 -19.70
N ASN A 79 -16.89 0.36 -20.81
CA ASN A 79 -16.98 1.10 -22.06
C ASN A 79 -16.75 2.62 -21.89
N CYS A 80 -15.71 2.99 -21.14
CA CYS A 80 -15.39 4.39 -20.83
C CYS A 80 -14.73 5.16 -21.98
N GLN A 81 -14.75 6.48 -21.87
CA GLN A 81 -13.97 7.38 -22.72
C GLN A 81 -12.51 7.42 -22.28
N LEU A 82 -11.62 7.59 -23.27
CA LEU A 82 -10.19 7.81 -23.05
C LEU A 82 -9.80 9.29 -23.09
N SER A 83 -10.71 10.18 -23.53
CA SER A 83 -10.49 11.62 -23.54
C SER A 83 -10.11 12.21 -22.17
N PRO A 84 -10.59 11.70 -21.02
CA PRO A 84 -10.13 12.20 -19.71
C PRO A 84 -8.68 11.88 -19.36
N PHE A 85 -8.01 11.02 -20.13
CA PHE A 85 -6.62 10.63 -19.96
C PHE A 85 -5.68 11.40 -20.92
N ASN A 86 -6.21 12.39 -21.65
CA ASN A 86 -5.45 13.14 -22.66
C ASN A 86 -4.20 13.82 -22.04
N PRO A 87 -3.00 13.65 -22.63
CA PRO A 87 -1.77 14.24 -22.10
C PRO A 87 -1.78 15.77 -22.01
N GLU A 88 -2.38 16.46 -22.98
CA GLU A 88 -2.49 17.92 -22.98
C GLU A 88 -3.37 18.41 -21.83
N LEU A 89 -4.46 17.70 -21.52
CA LEU A 89 -5.31 18.01 -20.37
C LEU A 89 -4.52 17.89 -19.05
N HIS A 90 -3.71 16.85 -18.90
CA HIS A 90 -2.90 16.65 -17.71
C HIS A 90 -1.65 17.55 -17.66
N ALA A 91 -1.21 18.11 -18.79
CA ALA A 91 -0.18 19.15 -18.83
C ALA A 91 -0.68 20.48 -18.21
N LEU A 92 -1.99 20.77 -18.29
CA LEU A 92 -2.58 21.97 -17.67
C LEU A 92 -2.59 21.94 -16.13
N ARG A 93 -2.45 20.75 -15.52
CA ARG A 93 -2.37 20.56 -14.08
C ARG A 93 -1.24 19.57 -13.75
N PRO A 94 0.02 20.04 -13.67
CA PRO A 94 1.21 19.21 -13.85
C PRO A 94 1.65 18.49 -12.56
N TYR A 95 0.74 17.79 -11.90
CA TYR A 95 1.11 16.82 -10.87
C TYR A 95 1.75 15.60 -11.52
N HIS A 96 2.93 15.22 -11.03
CA HIS A 96 3.75 14.16 -11.61
C HIS A 96 2.97 12.84 -11.65
N GLY A 97 2.42 12.39 -10.51
CA GLY A 97 1.67 11.14 -10.42
C GLY A 97 0.44 11.15 -11.31
N GLN A 98 -0.23 12.32 -11.46
CA GLN A 98 -1.40 12.44 -12.34
C GLN A 98 -1.02 12.18 -13.81
N GLN A 99 0.07 12.79 -14.27
CA GLN A 99 0.57 12.59 -15.62
C GLN A 99 1.05 11.15 -15.83
N TYR A 100 1.80 10.60 -14.88
CA TYR A 100 2.29 9.22 -14.89
C TYR A 100 1.14 8.22 -15.05
N ILE A 101 0.12 8.27 -14.18
CA ILE A 101 -1.01 7.35 -14.24
C ILE A 101 -1.79 7.51 -15.55
N SER A 102 -2.00 8.74 -16.02
CA SER A 102 -2.71 8.96 -17.28
C SER A 102 -2.01 8.32 -18.48
N ALA A 103 -0.68 8.45 -18.54
CA ALA A 103 0.14 7.88 -19.59
C ALA A 103 0.13 6.34 -19.56
N GLU A 104 0.26 5.73 -18.38
CA GLU A 104 0.24 4.27 -18.25
C GLU A 104 -1.13 3.68 -18.62
N ILE A 105 -2.25 4.32 -18.25
CA ILE A 105 -3.59 3.87 -18.68
C ILE A 105 -3.74 3.93 -20.20
N LEU A 106 -3.33 5.04 -20.85
CA LEU A 106 -3.39 5.15 -22.30
C LEU A 106 -2.53 4.11 -23.00
N LYS A 107 -1.33 3.88 -22.49
CA LYS A 107 -0.41 2.86 -23.00
C LYS A 107 -1.05 1.47 -22.93
N LEU A 108 -1.61 1.10 -21.78
CA LEU A 108 -2.29 -0.19 -21.59
C LEU A 108 -3.47 -0.34 -22.55
N LEU A 109 -4.29 0.70 -22.75
CA LEU A 109 -5.50 0.61 -23.57
C LEU A 109 -5.29 0.90 -25.06
N SER A 110 -4.06 1.19 -25.49
CA SER A 110 -3.74 1.58 -26.88
C SER A 110 -4.13 0.53 -27.92
N GLU A 111 -4.05 -0.76 -27.59
CA GLU A 111 -4.41 -1.87 -28.47
C GLU A 111 -5.81 -2.45 -28.21
N SER A 112 -6.50 -1.98 -27.17
CA SER A 112 -7.87 -2.44 -26.88
C SER A 112 -8.84 -1.92 -27.94
N ASP A 113 -9.82 -2.74 -28.32
CA ASP A 113 -10.89 -2.33 -29.23
C ASP A 113 -11.74 -1.17 -28.68
N ILE A 114 -11.65 -0.85 -27.37
CA ILE A 114 -12.30 0.32 -26.78
C ILE A 114 -11.96 1.64 -27.49
N VAL A 115 -10.77 1.74 -28.11
CA VAL A 115 -10.37 2.94 -28.87
C VAL A 115 -11.25 3.18 -30.11
N LYS A 116 -11.86 2.12 -30.64
CA LYS A 116 -12.68 2.15 -31.88
C LYS A 116 -14.18 2.33 -31.59
N VAL A 117 -14.60 2.16 -30.34
CA VAL A 117 -16.02 2.26 -29.96
C VAL A 117 -16.48 3.71 -30.02
N LYS A 118 -17.45 4.01 -30.89
CA LYS A 118 -18.00 5.35 -31.12
C LYS A 118 -19.15 5.69 -30.16
N ASP A 119 -19.99 4.70 -29.82
CA ASP A 119 -21.15 4.89 -28.94
C ASP A 119 -20.71 4.78 -27.47
N LYS A 120 -20.23 5.90 -26.93
CA LYS A 120 -19.87 6.05 -25.52
C LYS A 120 -20.69 7.15 -24.88
N ASP A 121 -20.98 6.99 -23.60
CA ASP A 121 -21.60 8.05 -22.82
C ASP A 121 -20.71 9.30 -22.78
N VAL A 122 -21.35 10.48 -22.78
CA VAL A 122 -20.65 11.77 -22.82
C VAL A 122 -19.78 12.02 -21.59
N GLN A 123 -20.15 11.48 -20.43
CA GLN A 123 -19.35 11.60 -19.21
C GLN A 123 -19.35 10.31 -18.40
N ASP A 124 -18.14 9.83 -18.07
CA ASP A 124 -17.97 8.70 -17.17
C ASP A 124 -18.08 9.11 -15.69
N PRO A 125 -18.53 8.20 -14.81
CA PRO A 125 -18.47 8.40 -13.37
C PRO A 125 -17.05 8.71 -12.89
N TYR A 126 -16.93 9.48 -11.80
CA TYR A 126 -15.63 9.92 -11.27
C TYR A 126 -14.70 8.77 -10.90
N SER A 127 -15.23 7.62 -10.48
CA SER A 127 -14.43 6.43 -10.17
C SER A 127 -13.59 5.92 -11.36
N PHE A 128 -13.99 6.28 -12.59
CA PHE A 128 -13.25 6.02 -13.82
C PHE A 128 -12.55 7.29 -14.31
N ARG A 129 -13.32 8.38 -14.45
CA ARG A 129 -12.83 9.64 -15.03
C ARG A 129 -11.71 10.28 -14.24
N CYS A 130 -11.71 10.11 -12.92
CA CYS A 130 -10.75 10.72 -12.00
C CYS A 130 -9.62 9.76 -11.59
N ILE A 131 -9.42 8.63 -12.29
CA ILE A 131 -8.30 7.71 -12.03
C ILE A 131 -6.96 8.46 -12.00
N PRO A 132 -6.60 9.31 -12.99
CA PRO A 132 -5.33 10.02 -12.96
C PRO A 132 -5.17 10.89 -11.71
N GLN A 133 -6.22 11.60 -11.31
CA GLN A 133 -6.18 12.52 -10.19
C GLN A 133 -6.07 11.80 -8.85
N VAL A 134 -6.83 10.72 -8.65
CA VAL A 134 -6.85 9.98 -7.38
C VAL A 134 -5.64 9.06 -7.25
N HIS A 135 -5.39 8.21 -8.26
CA HIS A 135 -4.24 7.31 -8.21
C HIS A 135 -2.92 8.09 -8.29
N GLY A 136 -2.89 9.18 -9.06
CA GLY A 136 -1.72 10.04 -9.18
C GLY A 136 -1.36 10.74 -7.87
N ALA A 137 -2.36 11.28 -7.16
CA ALA A 137 -2.13 11.85 -5.83
C ALA A 137 -1.54 10.82 -4.86
N SER A 138 -2.08 9.59 -4.84
CA SER A 138 -1.51 8.52 -4.02
C SER A 138 -0.10 8.12 -4.46
N TYR A 139 0.19 8.17 -5.77
CA TYR A 139 1.51 7.86 -6.30
C TYR A 139 2.56 8.88 -5.87
N ASP A 140 2.23 10.17 -5.89
CA ASP A 140 3.14 11.23 -5.42
C ASP A 140 3.49 11.03 -3.92
N VAL A 141 2.50 10.70 -3.07
CA VAL A 141 2.76 10.35 -1.66
C VAL A 141 3.68 9.14 -1.52
N PHE A 142 3.54 8.15 -2.40
CA PHE A 142 4.43 6.99 -2.40
C PHE A 142 5.88 7.33 -2.81
N ILE A 143 6.08 8.28 -3.71
CA ILE A 143 7.42 8.78 -4.05
C ILE A 143 8.07 9.42 -2.82
N ASP A 144 7.35 10.30 -2.12
CA ASP A 144 7.84 10.94 -0.89
C ASP A 144 8.14 9.90 0.21
N PHE A 145 7.27 8.90 0.34
CA PHE A 145 7.46 7.78 1.25
C PHE A 145 8.77 7.04 1.00
N LYS A 146 9.07 6.66 -0.24
CA LYS A 146 10.32 5.97 -0.57
C LYS A 146 11.55 6.79 -0.17
N GLN A 147 11.54 8.10 -0.44
CA GLN A 147 12.65 8.97 -0.08
C GLN A 147 12.90 8.98 1.44
N LYS A 148 11.82 9.05 2.25
CA LYS A 148 11.95 9.00 3.72
C LYS A 148 12.44 7.64 4.22
N VAL A 149 11.97 6.55 3.63
CA VAL A 149 12.45 5.20 3.97
C VAL A 149 13.93 5.05 3.64
N GLU A 150 14.37 5.49 2.46
CA GLU A 150 15.78 5.42 2.04
C GLU A 150 16.70 6.20 2.97
N ILE A 151 16.28 7.37 3.46
CA ILE A 151 17.03 8.12 4.47
C ILE A 151 17.11 7.32 5.77
N GLU A 152 15.98 6.84 6.28
CA GLU A 152 15.89 6.19 7.59
C GLU A 152 16.73 4.90 7.65
N ILE A 153 16.65 4.05 6.63
CA ILE A 153 17.38 2.76 6.63
C ILE A 153 18.91 2.93 6.50
N ASN A 154 19.37 4.09 6.05
CA ASN A 154 20.79 4.43 5.94
C ASN A 154 21.26 5.37 7.06
N SER A 155 20.43 5.60 8.08
CA SER A 155 20.74 6.49 9.20
C SER A 155 21.26 5.75 10.43
N VAL A 156 22.07 6.43 11.24
CA VAL A 156 22.44 5.97 12.59
C VAL A 156 21.36 6.40 13.57
N THR A 157 20.54 5.45 13.99
CA THR A 157 19.39 5.68 14.88
C THR A 157 19.61 5.24 16.33
N ASP A 158 20.80 4.73 16.65
CA ASP A 158 21.19 4.36 18.03
C ASP A 158 21.52 5.60 18.88
N ASN A 159 21.60 5.42 20.20
CA ASN A 159 22.07 6.41 21.15
C ASN A 159 22.73 5.76 22.38
N PRO A 160 23.86 6.32 22.91
CA PRO A 160 24.62 7.46 22.39
C PRO A 160 25.42 7.14 21.12
N VAL A 161 25.68 8.17 20.32
CA VAL A 161 26.42 8.07 19.06
C VAL A 161 27.90 8.39 19.30
N ILE A 162 28.78 7.62 18.67
CA ILE A 162 30.23 7.85 18.65
C ILE A 162 30.56 8.53 17.32
N ILE A 163 31.20 9.70 17.40
CA ILE A 163 31.71 10.45 16.24
C ILE A 163 33.23 10.31 16.27
N ASP A 164 33.70 9.26 15.61
CA ASP A 164 35.07 8.74 15.72
C ASP A 164 36.13 9.76 15.28
N ASP A 165 35.89 10.45 14.16
CA ASP A 165 36.76 11.50 13.62
C ASP A 165 36.95 12.68 14.57
N LYS A 166 36.02 12.88 15.51
CA LYS A 166 36.07 13.93 16.54
C LYS A 166 36.38 13.40 17.93
N ASN A 167 36.54 12.08 18.10
CA ASN A 167 36.67 11.41 19.39
C ASN A 167 35.58 11.87 20.39
N GLN A 168 34.32 11.94 19.92
CA GLN A 168 33.19 12.46 20.69
C GLN A 168 32.13 11.37 20.92
N ILE A 169 31.56 11.37 22.12
CA ILE A 169 30.37 10.59 22.46
C ILE A 169 29.23 11.58 22.71
N ILE A 170 28.17 11.49 21.93
CA ILE A 170 27.04 12.44 21.95
C ILE A 170 25.76 11.69 22.29
N SER A 171 25.06 12.15 23.33
CA SER A 171 23.68 11.74 23.58
C SER A 171 22.74 12.64 22.76
N GLY A 172 21.92 12.04 21.91
CA GLY A 172 20.95 12.70 21.04
C GLY A 172 19.63 11.92 20.99
N GLY A 173 18.81 12.22 19.97
CA GLY A 173 17.45 11.69 19.83
C GLY A 173 17.18 10.97 18.51
N ASN A 174 18.21 10.47 17.81
CA ASN A 174 18.06 9.86 16.49
C ASN A 174 17.20 8.58 16.48
N PHE A 175 16.94 7.98 17.65
CA PHE A 175 15.99 6.86 17.80
C PHE A 175 14.53 7.29 17.66
N HIS A 176 14.23 8.59 17.69
CA HIS A 176 12.85 9.08 17.66
C HIS A 176 12.28 9.06 16.23
N GLY A 177 11.52 8.02 15.89
CA GLY A 177 10.98 7.75 14.54
C GLY A 177 9.86 8.67 14.01
N GLN A 178 9.75 9.92 14.47
CA GLN A 178 8.66 10.83 14.04
C GLN A 178 8.60 11.03 12.51
N PRO A 179 9.73 11.25 11.80
CA PRO A 179 9.69 11.47 10.36
C PRO A 179 9.07 10.30 9.61
N LEU A 180 9.41 9.07 10.01
CA LEU A 180 8.90 7.86 9.41
C LEU A 180 7.44 7.58 9.82
N ALA A 181 7.05 7.91 11.06
CA ALA A 181 5.66 7.78 11.52
C ALA A 181 4.69 8.64 10.70
N TYR A 182 5.02 9.92 10.47
CA TYR A 182 4.18 10.82 9.68
C TYR A 182 3.97 10.33 8.25
N ILE A 183 5.04 9.92 7.57
CA ILE A 183 4.93 9.52 6.16
C ILE A 183 4.22 8.17 6.01
N MET A 184 4.32 7.26 7.00
CA MET A 184 3.54 6.03 7.03
C MET A 184 2.05 6.29 7.23
N ASP A 185 1.65 7.19 8.13
CA ASP A 185 0.24 7.56 8.29
C ASP A 185 -0.28 8.27 7.03
N PHE A 186 0.50 9.14 6.41
CA PHE A 186 0.09 9.80 5.17
C PHE A 186 -0.06 8.80 4.02
N LEU A 187 0.88 7.85 3.88
CA LEU A 187 0.75 6.78 2.91
C LEU A 187 -0.46 5.88 3.21
N THR A 188 -0.78 5.63 4.48
CA THR A 188 -1.97 4.85 4.88
C THR A 188 -3.24 5.49 4.31
N ILE A 189 -3.38 6.82 4.45
CA ILE A 189 -4.50 7.59 3.88
C ILE A 189 -4.50 7.48 2.34
N ALA A 190 -3.34 7.70 1.72
CA ALA A 190 -3.19 7.67 0.26
C ALA A 190 -3.56 6.31 -0.35
N ILE A 191 -3.15 5.20 0.28
CA ILE A 191 -3.43 3.85 -0.20
C ILE A 191 -4.90 3.48 0.05
N ALA A 192 -5.49 3.89 1.17
CA ALA A 192 -6.91 3.65 1.43
C ALA A 192 -7.82 4.24 0.33
N GLU A 193 -7.45 5.40 -0.23
CA GLU A 193 -8.20 6.02 -1.33
C GLU A 193 -8.17 5.21 -2.63
N LEU A 194 -7.11 4.45 -2.90
CA LEU A 194 -7.07 3.49 -4.03
C LEU A 194 -8.14 2.40 -3.87
N GLY A 195 -8.31 1.89 -2.65
CA GLY A 195 -9.38 0.93 -2.32
C GLY A 195 -10.77 1.55 -2.43
N SER A 196 -10.92 2.79 -1.93
CA SER A 196 -12.17 3.55 -1.98
C SER A 196 -12.67 3.74 -3.42
N ILE A 197 -11.80 4.22 -4.32
CA ILE A 197 -12.18 4.44 -5.72
C ILE A 197 -12.38 3.12 -6.50
N SER A 198 -11.59 2.08 -6.18
CA SER A 198 -11.73 0.73 -6.73
C SER A 198 -13.10 0.13 -6.42
N GLU A 199 -13.54 0.20 -5.17
CA GLU A 199 -14.86 -0.31 -4.79
C GLU A 199 -16.00 0.43 -5.50
N ARG A 200 -15.86 1.75 -5.75
CA ARG A 200 -16.84 2.48 -6.56
C ARG A 200 -16.88 1.96 -8.01
N ARG A 201 -15.75 1.56 -8.60
CA ARG A 201 -15.73 0.90 -9.93
C ARG A 201 -16.38 -0.49 -9.87
N VAL A 202 -16.11 -1.29 -8.83
CA VAL A 202 -16.81 -2.56 -8.59
C VAL A 202 -18.33 -2.36 -8.61
N TYR A 203 -18.84 -1.40 -7.82
CA TYR A 203 -20.27 -1.10 -7.78
C TYR A 203 -20.82 -0.72 -9.17
N LYS A 204 -20.10 0.14 -9.91
CA LYS A 204 -20.55 0.57 -11.24
C LYS A 204 -20.61 -0.60 -12.23
N LEU A 205 -19.62 -1.48 -12.24
CA LEU A 205 -19.61 -2.66 -13.11
C LEU A 205 -20.78 -3.60 -12.83
N ILE A 206 -21.15 -3.81 -11.56
CA ILE A 206 -22.25 -4.72 -11.19
C ILE A 206 -23.64 -4.08 -11.25
N SER A 207 -23.74 -2.77 -11.49
CA SER A 207 -25.00 -2.02 -11.40
C SER A 207 -26.05 -2.34 -12.48
N GLY A 208 -25.70 -3.13 -13.49
CA GLY A 208 -26.60 -3.42 -14.61
C GLY A 208 -26.76 -2.27 -15.61
N THR A 209 -25.77 -1.37 -15.66
CA THR A 209 -25.76 -0.22 -16.58
C THR A 209 -24.83 -0.47 -17.77
N ARG A 210 -24.94 0.38 -18.81
CA ARG A 210 -24.10 0.32 -20.02
C ARG A 210 -24.10 -1.05 -20.69
N GLY A 211 -25.26 -1.69 -20.77
CA GLY A 211 -25.43 -3.00 -21.40
C GLY A 211 -24.74 -4.16 -20.68
N LEU A 212 -24.36 -4.00 -19.40
CA LEU A 212 -23.99 -5.13 -18.53
C LEU A 212 -25.23 -5.67 -17.82
N PRO A 213 -25.33 -6.99 -17.58
CA PRO A 213 -26.39 -7.51 -16.73
C PRO A 213 -26.16 -7.12 -15.26
N ALA A 214 -27.24 -6.93 -14.51
CA ALA A 214 -27.17 -6.67 -13.07
C ALA A 214 -26.41 -7.81 -12.37
N PHE A 215 -25.51 -7.44 -11.45
CA PHE A 215 -24.63 -8.35 -10.71
C PHE A 215 -23.73 -9.24 -11.58
N LEU A 216 -23.60 -8.93 -12.86
CA LEU A 216 -22.78 -9.65 -13.83
C LEU A 216 -23.13 -11.15 -13.93
N VAL A 217 -24.43 -11.46 -13.91
CA VAL A 217 -24.94 -12.83 -13.90
C VAL A 217 -26.07 -13.04 -14.90
N GLN A 218 -26.23 -14.27 -15.38
CA GLN A 218 -27.41 -14.67 -16.13
C GLN A 218 -28.61 -14.84 -15.18
N ASN A 219 -29.79 -14.41 -15.61
CA ASN A 219 -31.04 -14.49 -14.82
C ASN A 219 -30.95 -13.80 -13.44
N PRO A 220 -30.74 -12.47 -13.40
CA PRO A 220 -30.74 -11.71 -12.14
C PRO A 220 -32.09 -11.86 -11.42
N GLY A 221 -32.04 -12.00 -10.09
CA GLY A 221 -33.22 -12.26 -9.24
C GLY A 221 -33.38 -13.74 -8.84
N LEU A 222 -32.86 -14.67 -9.65
CA LEU A 222 -32.64 -16.06 -9.26
C LEU A 222 -31.21 -16.29 -8.79
N ASN A 223 -30.24 -15.67 -9.46
CA ASN A 223 -28.83 -15.74 -9.09
C ASN A 223 -28.35 -14.42 -8.47
N SER A 224 -27.55 -14.51 -7.39
CA SER A 224 -26.98 -13.34 -6.71
C SER A 224 -25.74 -12.76 -7.41
N GLY A 225 -25.14 -13.49 -8.36
CA GLY A 225 -23.97 -13.03 -9.11
C GLY A 225 -22.82 -12.57 -8.21
N LEU A 226 -22.23 -11.42 -8.54
CA LEU A 226 -21.13 -10.79 -7.81
C LEU A 226 -21.60 -9.74 -6.78
N MET A 227 -22.83 -9.85 -6.28
CA MET A 227 -23.37 -8.98 -5.23
C MET A 227 -22.56 -9.05 -3.92
N ILE A 228 -22.32 -10.26 -3.40
CA ILE A 228 -21.63 -10.45 -2.12
C ILE A 228 -20.16 -9.99 -2.16
N PRO A 229 -19.37 -10.28 -3.21
CA PRO A 229 -18.05 -9.67 -3.38
C PRO A 229 -18.04 -8.14 -3.21
N GLN A 230 -19.06 -7.43 -3.72
CA GLN A 230 -19.15 -5.98 -3.53
C GLN A 230 -19.41 -5.60 -2.05
N TYR A 231 -20.21 -6.37 -1.31
CA TYR A 231 -20.40 -6.14 0.13
C TYR A 231 -19.10 -6.32 0.91
N THR A 232 -18.31 -7.34 0.55
CA THR A 232 -16.99 -7.55 1.12
C THR A 232 -16.07 -6.37 0.84
N ALA A 233 -15.98 -5.90 -0.40
CA ALA A 233 -15.17 -4.73 -0.75
C ALA A 233 -15.62 -3.47 0.04
N ALA A 234 -16.92 -3.22 0.10
CA ALA A 234 -17.48 -2.07 0.85
C ALA A 234 -17.17 -2.14 2.36
N SER A 235 -17.24 -3.32 2.96
CA SER A 235 -16.89 -3.53 4.36
C SER A 235 -15.40 -3.24 4.62
N ILE A 236 -14.51 -3.73 3.74
CA ILE A 236 -13.07 -3.49 3.84
C ILE A 236 -12.74 -2.00 3.68
N VAL A 237 -13.36 -1.31 2.71
CA VAL A 237 -13.21 0.16 2.55
C VAL A 237 -13.62 0.90 3.81
N SER A 238 -14.74 0.51 4.43
CA SER A 238 -15.20 1.12 5.68
C SER A 238 -14.19 0.94 6.82
N LYS A 239 -13.61 -0.27 6.95
CA LYS A 239 -12.56 -0.56 7.94
C LYS A 239 -11.32 0.32 7.73
N ASN A 240 -10.88 0.49 6.48
CA ASN A 240 -9.73 1.33 6.16
C ASN A 240 -9.91 2.79 6.61
N LYS A 241 -11.14 3.34 6.59
CA LYS A 241 -11.40 4.71 7.07
C LYS A 241 -11.03 4.89 8.54
N ILE A 242 -11.28 3.89 9.38
CA ILE A 242 -10.89 3.91 10.79
C ILE A 242 -9.38 3.78 10.95
N LEU A 243 -8.75 2.90 10.15
CA LEU A 243 -7.29 2.74 10.14
C LEU A 243 -6.54 3.99 9.64
N CYS A 244 -7.21 4.90 8.92
CA CYS A 244 -6.63 6.17 8.46
C CYS A 244 -6.46 7.21 9.57
N GLN A 245 -6.98 7.01 10.78
CA GLN A 245 -6.71 7.90 11.90
C GLN A 245 -5.20 7.88 12.20
N PRO A 246 -4.45 8.99 12.10
CA PRO A 246 -3.01 8.98 12.31
C PRO A 246 -2.66 8.51 13.72
N ALA A 247 -1.70 7.58 13.84
CA ALA A 247 -1.18 7.19 15.14
C ALA A 247 -0.06 8.14 15.61
N SER A 248 0.64 8.76 14.66
CA SER A 248 1.73 9.71 14.87
C SER A 248 1.35 11.04 15.54
N VAL A 249 0.06 11.28 15.80
CA VAL A 249 -0.45 12.43 16.56
C VAL A 249 -0.72 12.11 18.03
N ASP A 250 -0.54 10.85 18.44
CA ASP A 250 -0.69 10.40 19.81
C ASP A 250 0.69 10.23 20.48
N SER A 251 0.73 10.45 21.79
CA SER A 251 1.92 10.29 22.63
C SER A 251 1.50 10.12 24.10
N ILE A 252 2.11 9.15 24.79
CA ILE A 252 1.88 8.90 26.22
C ILE A 252 3.25 8.75 26.87
N GLU A 253 3.47 9.46 27.99
CA GLU A 253 4.72 9.41 28.72
C GLU A 253 5.01 8.01 29.30
N SER A 254 6.27 7.63 29.29
CA SER A 254 6.79 6.44 29.96
C SER A 254 7.99 6.77 30.84
N SER A 255 8.47 5.77 31.57
CA SER A 255 9.73 5.86 32.31
C SER A 255 9.77 7.03 33.31
N ASN A 256 8.64 7.27 34.00
CA ASN A 256 8.47 8.34 34.99
C ASN A 256 8.76 9.75 34.43
N GLY A 257 8.31 10.02 33.19
CA GLY A 257 8.46 11.31 32.52
C GLY A 257 9.80 11.51 31.83
N GLN A 258 10.68 10.50 31.82
CA GLN A 258 11.95 10.57 31.08
C GLN A 258 11.76 10.40 29.57
N GLU A 259 10.76 9.62 29.17
CA GLU A 259 10.31 9.42 27.79
C GLU A 259 8.93 10.06 27.67
N ASP A 260 8.90 11.39 27.61
CA ASP A 260 7.69 12.22 27.67
C ASP A 260 7.04 12.45 26.29
N HIS A 261 7.75 12.14 25.21
CA HIS A 261 7.24 12.22 23.84
C HIS A 261 7.70 11.04 22.98
N VAL A 262 6.77 10.40 22.28
CA VAL A 262 7.03 9.26 21.39
C VAL A 262 6.30 9.40 20.06
N SER A 263 6.79 8.71 19.02
CA SER A 263 6.26 8.86 17.66
C SER A 263 5.06 7.97 17.31
N MET A 264 4.79 6.93 18.12
CA MET A 264 3.86 5.83 17.78
C MET A 264 4.12 5.23 16.38
N GLY A 265 5.39 5.26 15.93
CA GLY A 265 5.79 4.82 14.61
C GLY A 265 5.55 3.34 14.34
N SER A 266 5.67 2.48 15.37
CA SER A 266 5.34 1.05 15.28
C SER A 266 3.85 0.82 14.98
N ILE A 267 2.96 1.61 15.56
CA ILE A 267 1.51 1.53 15.30
C ILE A 267 1.19 2.02 13.89
N SER A 268 1.80 3.12 13.47
CA SER A 268 1.69 3.64 12.10
C SER A 268 2.12 2.58 11.07
N ALA A 269 3.20 1.86 11.34
CA ALA A 269 3.71 0.77 10.50
C ALA A 269 2.75 -0.42 10.37
N VAL A 270 2.21 -0.92 11.49
CA VAL A 270 1.28 -2.07 11.47
C VAL A 270 -0.03 -1.71 10.77
N LYS A 271 -0.56 -0.50 11.01
CA LYS A 271 -1.76 0.02 10.32
C LYS A 271 -1.56 0.10 8.82
N LEU A 272 -0.42 0.65 8.37
CA LEU A 272 -0.09 0.74 6.95
C LEU A 272 -0.09 -0.64 6.28
N LYS A 273 0.56 -1.63 6.91
CA LYS A 273 0.58 -3.02 6.41
C LYS A 273 -0.85 -3.57 6.26
N GLU A 274 -1.70 -3.38 7.27
CA GLU A 274 -3.08 -3.86 7.22
C GLU A 274 -3.90 -3.19 6.10
N VAL A 275 -3.74 -1.87 5.91
CA VAL A 275 -4.43 -1.14 4.83
C VAL A 275 -3.96 -1.61 3.46
N ILE A 276 -2.66 -1.87 3.27
CA ILE A 276 -2.12 -2.42 2.02
C ILE A 276 -2.77 -3.78 1.70
N GLU A 277 -2.81 -4.71 2.66
CA GLU A 277 -3.44 -6.02 2.48
C GLU A 277 -4.95 -5.90 2.17
N ASN A 278 -5.64 -4.97 2.84
CA ASN A 278 -7.04 -4.68 2.59
C ASN A 278 -7.27 -4.17 1.16
N VAL A 279 -6.42 -3.27 0.66
CA VAL A 279 -6.52 -2.76 -0.70
C VAL A 279 -6.17 -3.83 -1.74
N GLN A 280 -5.22 -4.71 -1.46
CA GLN A 280 -4.95 -5.88 -2.31
C GLN A 280 -6.20 -6.78 -2.46
N ARG A 281 -6.93 -7.02 -1.36
CA ARG A 281 -8.21 -7.76 -1.39
C ARG A 281 -9.28 -7.03 -2.22
N ILE A 282 -9.43 -5.72 -2.06
CA ILE A 282 -10.39 -4.91 -2.83
C ILE A 282 -10.06 -4.95 -4.33
N LEU A 283 -8.78 -4.74 -4.70
CA LEU A 283 -8.34 -4.81 -6.09
C LEU A 283 -8.53 -6.22 -6.69
N SER A 284 -8.36 -7.27 -5.89
CA SER A 284 -8.62 -8.64 -6.34
C SER A 284 -10.10 -8.86 -6.67
N ILE A 285 -11.00 -8.27 -5.88
CA ILE A 285 -12.45 -8.25 -6.17
C ILE A 285 -12.73 -7.44 -7.43
N GLU A 286 -12.11 -6.27 -7.59
CA GLU A 286 -12.24 -5.47 -8.82
C GLU A 286 -11.77 -6.24 -10.05
N LEU A 287 -10.63 -6.93 -9.98
CA LEU A 287 -10.13 -7.76 -11.08
C LEU A 287 -11.12 -8.85 -11.47
N LEU A 288 -11.69 -9.56 -10.49
CA LEU A 288 -12.71 -10.58 -10.73
C LEU A 288 -13.95 -9.97 -11.43
N VAL A 289 -14.44 -8.85 -10.91
CA VAL A 289 -15.63 -8.15 -11.41
C VAL A 289 -15.40 -7.59 -12.80
N ALA A 290 -14.26 -6.95 -13.05
CA ALA A 290 -13.89 -6.36 -14.33
C ALA A 290 -13.68 -7.45 -15.40
N SER A 291 -13.06 -8.57 -15.03
CA SER A 291 -12.88 -9.73 -15.93
C SER A 291 -14.23 -10.33 -16.34
N GLN A 292 -15.13 -10.54 -15.37
CA GLN A 292 -16.49 -11.02 -15.64
C GLN A 292 -17.26 -10.03 -16.51
N ALA A 293 -17.20 -8.73 -16.20
CA ALA A 293 -17.86 -7.69 -16.97
C ALA A 293 -17.35 -7.63 -18.41
N PHE A 294 -16.03 -7.79 -18.60
CA PHE A 294 -15.44 -7.86 -19.93
C PHE A 294 -15.88 -9.11 -20.69
N GLY A 295 -16.09 -10.24 -20.00
CA GLY A 295 -16.67 -11.45 -20.59
C GLY A 295 -18.04 -11.21 -21.26
N PHE A 296 -18.84 -10.27 -20.74
CA PHE A 296 -20.11 -9.85 -21.37
C PHE A 296 -19.93 -8.90 -22.56
N ARG A 297 -18.69 -8.59 -22.95
CA ARG A 297 -18.33 -7.74 -24.10
C ARG A 297 -17.81 -8.56 -25.28
N SER A 298 -18.28 -9.79 -25.40
CA SER A 298 -17.79 -10.95 -26.19
C SER A 298 -17.26 -10.70 -27.61
N THR A 299 -17.51 -9.56 -28.24
CA THR A 299 -16.99 -9.19 -29.56
C THR A 299 -15.74 -8.30 -29.51
N ARG A 300 -15.33 -7.80 -28.34
CA ARG A 300 -14.18 -6.90 -28.18
C ARG A 300 -12.97 -7.64 -27.66
N LYS A 301 -11.79 -7.28 -28.16
CA LYS A 301 -10.51 -7.66 -27.57
C LYS A 301 -10.03 -6.56 -26.65
N THR A 302 -9.64 -6.94 -25.43
CA THR A 302 -8.91 -6.05 -24.53
C THR A 302 -7.40 -6.15 -24.80
N SER A 303 -6.62 -5.30 -24.15
CA SER A 303 -5.16 -5.30 -24.27
C SER A 303 -4.54 -6.59 -23.70
N LEU A 304 -3.38 -6.99 -24.23
CA LEU A 304 -2.61 -8.14 -23.76
C LEU A 304 -1.72 -7.83 -22.53
N HIS A 305 -1.61 -6.55 -22.15
CA HIS A 305 -0.67 -6.03 -21.14
C HIS A 305 -1.34 -5.63 -19.82
#